data_AF-A0A5P9H1W9-F1
#
_entry.id   AF-A0A5P9H1W9-F1
#
_cell.length_a   1.000
_cell.length_b   1.000
_cell.length_c   1.000
_cell.angle_alpha   90.00
_cell.angle_beta   90.00
_cell.angle_gamma   90.00
#
_symmetry.space_group_name_H-M   'P 1'
#
loop_
_entity.id
_entity.type
_entity.pdbx_description
1 polymer ?
#
loop_
_entity_poly.entity_id
_entity_poly.type
_entity_poly.pdbx_seq_one_letter_code
_entity_poly.pdbx_strand_id
1 'polypeptide(L)'
;MNHSIIHNAEPYRNRMQWKEWLSLQGHNLTLPETLTLNDYQLVIQACIAGEGIALGWSFTTQRLVDQGILLKPLDNEVVTDHAFYVLGPKYAELSRNKMRYINWISNHAA
;
A
#
# COMPACT_ATOMS: atom_id res chain seq x y z
N MET A 1 -24.44 -1.54 8.93
CA MET A 1 -23.15 -1.08 9.51
C MET A 1 -22.71 0.13 8.70
N ASN A 2 -22.53 1.29 9.33
CA ASN A 2 -21.85 2.44 8.71
C ASN A 2 -20.38 2.35 9.11
N HIS A 3 -19.51 1.91 8.20
CA HIS A 3 -18.07 1.99 8.43
C HIS A 3 -17.56 3.33 7.91
N SER A 4 -16.71 3.99 8.69
CA SER A 4 -16.01 5.19 8.23
C SER A 4 -15.04 4.81 7.10
N ILE A 5 -14.90 5.71 6.13
CA ILE A 5 -13.91 5.59 5.07
C ILE A 5 -12.66 6.37 5.51
N ILE A 6 -11.54 5.66 5.55
CA ILE A 6 -10.25 6.22 5.92
C ILE A 6 -9.49 6.58 4.65
N HIS A 7 -9.11 7.85 4.54
CA HIS A 7 -8.34 8.40 3.42
C HIS A 7 -6.87 8.56 3.81
N ASN A 8 -5.97 8.32 2.85
CA ASN A 8 -4.54 8.48 3.04
C ASN A 8 -4.02 9.68 2.23
N ALA A 9 -3.76 10.80 2.88
CA ALA A 9 -3.28 12.04 2.27
C ALA A 9 -1.77 12.23 2.47
N GLU A 10 -0.95 11.38 1.84
CA GLU A 10 0.52 11.53 1.86
C GLU A 10 0.95 12.71 0.96
N PRO A 11 1.64 13.75 1.47
CA PRO A 11 1.99 14.93 0.69
C PRO A 11 3.10 14.69 -0.35
N TYR A 12 3.97 13.70 -0.13
CA TYR A 12 5.17 13.47 -0.96
C TYR A 12 5.14 12.17 -1.76
N ARG A 13 4.14 11.32 -1.52
CA ARG A 13 3.99 10.02 -2.17
C ARG A 13 2.56 9.92 -2.66
N ASN A 14 2.39 10.07 -3.96
CA ASN A 14 1.07 9.91 -4.56
C ASN A 14 0.70 8.43 -4.56
N ARG A 15 -0.17 8.08 -3.62
CA ARG A 15 -0.78 6.75 -3.51
C ARG A 15 -2.18 6.80 -4.10
N MET A 16 -2.63 5.67 -4.63
CA MET A 16 -3.98 5.53 -5.15
C MET A 16 -5.00 5.97 -4.10
N GLN A 17 -5.87 6.89 -4.49
CA GLN A 17 -6.94 7.43 -3.64
C GLN A 17 -8.26 6.71 -3.93
N TRP A 18 -9.23 6.79 -3.01
CA TRP A 18 -10.55 6.19 -3.18
C TRP A 18 -11.22 6.57 -4.49
N LYS A 19 -11.15 7.86 -4.88
CA LYS A 19 -11.74 8.33 -6.15
C LYS A 19 -11.13 7.63 -7.37
N GLU A 20 -9.82 7.44 -7.37
CA GLU A 20 -9.11 6.75 -8.46
C GLU A 20 -9.46 5.27 -8.48
N TRP A 21 -9.39 4.60 -7.33
CA TRP A 21 -9.75 3.18 -7.20
C TRP A 21 -11.19 2.92 -7.67
N LEU A 22 -12.15 3.74 -7.22
CA LEU A 22 -13.56 3.65 -7.62
C LEU A 22 -13.74 3.84 -9.13
N SER A 23 -13.05 4.80 -9.73
CA SER A 23 -13.10 5.01 -11.18
C SER A 23 -12.61 3.79 -11.95
N LEU A 24 -11.56 3.12 -11.45
CA LEU A 24 -11.06 1.87 -12.04
C LEU A 24 -12.05 0.70 -11.88
N GLN A 25 -12.91 0.74 -10.86
CA GLN A 25 -14.02 -0.20 -10.71
C GLN A 25 -15.28 0.19 -11.52
N GLY A 26 -15.22 1.24 -12.35
CA GLY A 26 -16.35 1.72 -13.15
C GLY A 26 -17.34 2.60 -12.39
N HIS A 27 -16.96 3.11 -11.22
CA HIS A 27 -17.80 3.98 -10.40
C HIS A 27 -17.28 5.41 -10.39
N ASN A 28 -18.16 6.38 -10.65
CA ASN A 28 -17.84 7.81 -10.55
C ASN A 28 -18.55 8.42 -9.35
N LEU A 29 -18.03 8.13 -8.15
CA LEU A 29 -18.55 8.63 -6.88
C LEU A 29 -17.42 9.11 -5.97
N THR A 30 -17.75 10.10 -5.14
CA THR A 30 -16.84 10.61 -4.10
C THR A 30 -17.33 10.08 -2.76
N LEU A 31 -16.47 9.32 -2.08
CA LEU A 31 -16.75 8.87 -0.72
C LEU A 31 -16.54 10.02 0.27
N PRO A 32 -17.31 10.08 1.37
CA PRO A 32 -17.10 11.07 2.41
C PRO A 32 -15.71 10.90 3.03
N GLU A 33 -15.05 12.02 3.31
CA GLU A 33 -13.78 12.06 4.04
C GLU A 33 -14.04 12.09 5.56
N THR A 34 -14.45 10.94 6.11
CA THR A 34 -14.75 10.81 7.54
C THR A 34 -13.51 10.83 8.43
N LEU A 35 -12.40 10.27 7.94
CA LEU A 35 -11.10 10.29 8.60
C LEU A 35 -10.01 10.38 7.53
N THR A 36 -9.16 11.39 7.63
CA THR A 36 -8.03 11.58 6.72
C THR A 36 -6.74 11.58 7.53
N LEU A 37 -5.84 10.65 7.19
CA LEU A 37 -4.55 10.47 7.84
C LEU A 37 -3.44 10.72 6.81
N ASN A 38 -2.32 11.27 7.25
CA ASN A 38 -1.20 11.66 6.38
C ASN A 38 -0.05 10.65 6.36
N ASP A 39 -0.21 9.53 7.05
CA ASP A 39 0.78 8.47 7.16
C ASP A 39 0.09 7.10 7.03
N TYR A 40 0.62 6.26 6.15
CA TYR A 40 0.03 4.97 5.87
C TYR A 40 0.09 3.98 7.05
N GLN A 41 1.10 4.07 7.92
CA GLN A 41 1.16 3.25 9.13
C GLN A 41 -0.02 3.59 10.05
N LEU A 42 -0.34 4.88 10.21
CA LEU A 42 -1.51 5.32 10.97
C LEU A 42 -2.82 4.82 10.37
N VAL A 43 -2.96 4.81 9.05
CA VAL A 43 -4.12 4.24 8.35
C VAL A 43 -4.32 2.77 8.71
N ILE A 44 -3.24 1.98 8.68
CA ILE A 44 -3.31 0.56 9.04
C ILE A 44 -3.65 0.37 10.52
N GLN A 45 -3.06 1.16 11.42
CA GLN A 45 -3.40 1.08 12.84
C GLN A 45 -4.87 1.45 13.11
N ALA A 46 -5.41 2.45 12.41
CA ALA A 46 -6.83 2.82 12.51
C ALA A 46 -7.74 1.67 12.04
N CYS A 47 -7.40 0.99 10.93
CA CYS A 47 -8.13 -0.20 10.50
C CYS A 47 -8.06 -1.34 11.53
N ILE A 48 -6.89 -1.62 12.10
CA ILE A 48 -6.73 -2.64 13.16
C ILE A 48 -7.55 -2.28 14.39
N ALA A 49 -7.63 -1.00 14.75
CA ALA A 49 -8.45 -0.50 15.86
C ALA A 49 -9.97 -0.51 15.57
N GLY A 50 -10.38 -0.85 14.33
CA GLY A 50 -11.79 -0.91 13.94
C GLY A 50 -12.39 0.44 13.57
N GLU A 51 -11.58 1.47 13.35
CA GLU A 51 -12.06 2.83 13.01
C GLU A 51 -12.75 2.90 11.65
N GLY A 52 -12.44 1.97 10.72
CA GLY A 52 -13.05 1.99 9.40
C GLY A 52 -12.35 1.15 8.34
N ILE A 53 -12.72 1.43 7.09
CA ILE A 53 -12.21 0.76 5.89
C ILE A 53 -11.23 1.69 5.17
N ALA A 54 -10.08 1.16 4.78
CA ALA A 54 -9.06 1.87 4.01
C ALA A 54 -8.65 1.09 2.75
N LEU A 55 -8.05 1.79 1.79
CA LEU A 55 -7.29 1.15 0.72
C LEU A 55 -5.97 0.61 1.27
N GLY A 56 -5.78 -0.71 1.17
CA GLY A 56 -4.58 -1.42 1.60
C GLY A 56 -3.63 -1.73 0.44
N TRP A 57 -2.32 -1.67 0.69
CA TRP A 57 -1.30 -2.16 -0.22
C TRP A 57 -0.92 -3.58 0.20
N SER A 58 -1.05 -4.53 -0.72
CA SER A 58 -0.85 -5.96 -0.45
C SER A 58 0.49 -6.25 0.22
N PHE A 59 1.58 -5.62 -0.22
CA PHE A 59 2.92 -5.81 0.35
C PHE A 59 3.01 -5.50 1.86
N THR A 60 2.12 -4.67 2.40
CA THR A 60 2.03 -4.32 3.82
C THR A 60 0.89 -5.01 4.55
N THR A 61 -0.24 -5.26 3.88
CA THR A 61 -1.45 -5.74 4.55
C THR A 61 -1.65 -7.25 4.41
N GLN A 62 -1.00 -7.92 3.45
CA GLN A 62 -1.25 -9.34 3.17
C GLN A 62 -1.05 -10.19 4.42
N ARG A 63 0.06 -10.01 5.14
CA ARG A 63 0.33 -10.76 6.37
C ARG A 63 -0.72 -10.53 7.46
N LEU A 64 -1.26 -9.30 7.56
CA LEU A 64 -2.30 -8.97 8.54
C LEU A 64 -3.64 -9.63 8.17
N VAL A 65 -3.91 -9.75 6.87
CA VAL A 65 -5.08 -10.47 6.36
C VAL A 65 -4.94 -11.98 6.57
N ASP A 66 -3.78 -12.55 6.26
CA ASP A 66 -3.49 -13.98 6.47
C ASP A 66 -3.59 -14.38 7.96
N GLN A 67 -3.26 -13.45 8.86
CA GLN A 67 -3.37 -13.63 10.31
C GLN A 67 -4.79 -13.37 10.85
N GLY A 68 -5.73 -12.93 10.02
CA GLY A 68 -7.09 -12.58 10.43
C GLY A 68 -7.20 -11.30 11.26
N ILE A 69 -6.14 -10.49 11.33
CA ILE A 69 -6.11 -9.20 12.03
C ILE A 69 -6.87 -8.14 11.23
N LEU A 70 -6.71 -8.16 9.90
CA LEU A 70 -7.52 -7.39 8.96
C LEU A 70 -8.33 -8.35 8.11
N LEU A 71 -9.43 -7.87 7.52
CA LEU A 71 -10.08 -8.57 6.41
C LEU A 71 -9.99 -7.73 5.13
N LYS A 72 -9.95 -8.41 3.98
CA LYS A 72 -10.19 -7.80 2.67
C LYS A 72 -11.68 -7.98 2.36
N PRO A 73 -12.54 -6.97 2.53
CA PRO A 73 -14.01 -7.14 2.45
C PRO A 73 -14.53 -7.27 1.01
N LEU A 74 -13.71 -6.94 0.01
CA LEU A 74 -14.06 -6.99 -1.41
C LEU A 74 -12.98 -7.78 -2.15
N ASP A 75 -13.36 -8.57 -3.16
CA ASP A 75 -12.38 -9.30 -3.97
C ASP A 75 -11.59 -8.37 -4.92
N ASN A 76 -12.17 -7.22 -5.26
CA ASN A 76 -11.59 -6.22 -6.15
C ASN A 76 -10.20 -5.76 -5.67
N GLU A 77 -9.28 -5.67 -6.61
CA GLU A 77 -7.94 -5.12 -6.41
C GLU A 77 -7.47 -4.40 -7.66
N VAL A 78 -6.45 -3.56 -7.50
CA VAL A 78 -5.77 -2.90 -8.61
C VAL A 78 -4.31 -3.25 -8.52
N VAL A 79 -3.78 -3.85 -9.59
CA VAL A 79 -2.35 -4.02 -9.80
C VAL A 79 -1.84 -2.76 -10.48
N THR A 80 -0.93 -2.04 -9.83
CA THR A 80 -0.31 -0.85 -10.41
C THR A 80 0.95 -1.21 -11.17
N ASP A 81 1.35 -0.37 -12.13
CA ASP A 81 2.64 -0.51 -12.83
C ASP A 81 3.84 -0.05 -11.97
N HIS A 82 3.66 0.11 -10.66
CA HIS A 82 4.71 0.53 -9.75
C HIS A 82 5.53 -0.67 -9.26
N ALA A 83 6.84 -0.44 -9.07
CA ALA A 83 7.77 -1.45 -8.58
C ALA A 83 8.77 -0.84 -7.59
N PHE A 84 9.38 -1.70 -6.78
CA PHE A 84 10.54 -1.33 -5.98
C PHE A 84 11.81 -1.50 -6.81
N TYR A 85 12.70 -0.50 -6.75
CA TYR A 85 13.94 -0.50 -7.51
C TYR A 85 15.15 -0.48 -6.59
N VAL A 86 16.16 -1.28 -6.93
CA VAL A 86 17.49 -1.19 -6.33
C VAL A 86 18.32 -0.21 -7.16
N LEU A 87 18.67 0.93 -6.59
CA LEU A 87 19.44 1.97 -7.27
C LEU A 87 20.92 1.89 -6.89
N GLY A 88 21.78 2.03 -7.90
CA GLY A 88 23.23 2.00 -7.73
C GLY A 88 23.96 2.91 -8.72
N PRO A 89 25.23 3.24 -8.44
CA PRO A 89 26.05 4.05 -9.34
C PRO A 89 26.25 3.36 -10.70
N LYS A 90 26.00 4.08 -11.80
CA LYS A 90 26.03 3.57 -13.17
C LYS A 90 27.40 3.02 -13.62
N TYR A 91 28.49 3.57 -13.08
CA TYR A 91 29.87 3.29 -13.53
C TYR A 91 30.82 2.91 -12.39
N ALA A 92 30.31 2.40 -11.27
CA ALA A 92 31.18 1.92 -10.20
C ALA A 92 31.19 0.39 -10.16
N GLU A 93 32.38 -0.19 -10.01
CA GLU A 93 32.47 -1.59 -9.60
C GLU A 93 31.87 -1.74 -8.20
N LEU A 94 30.83 -2.56 -8.12
CA LEU A 94 30.23 -2.88 -6.84
C LEU A 94 31.13 -3.88 -6.12
N SER A 95 31.49 -3.58 -4.87
CA SER A 95 32.24 -4.53 -4.05
C SER A 95 31.46 -5.85 -3.92
N ARG A 96 32.20 -6.94 -3.66
CA ARG A 96 31.61 -8.28 -3.45
C ARG A 96 30.48 -8.27 -2.41
N ASN A 97 30.60 -7.46 -1.35
CA ASN A 97 29.58 -7.36 -0.31
C ASN A 97 28.31 -6.66 -0.81
N LYS A 98 28.44 -5.61 -1.63
CA LYS A 98 27.29 -4.93 -2.26
C LYS A 98 26.56 -5.88 -3.21
N MET A 99 27.31 -6.56 -4.08
CA MET A 99 26.76 -7.58 -4.99
C MET A 99 26.04 -8.70 -4.23
N ARG A 100 26.61 -9.18 -3.12
CA ARG A 100 25.99 -10.22 -2.30
C ARG A 100 24.66 -9.75 -1.70
N TYR A 101 24.58 -8.50 -1.25
CA TYR A 101 23.36 -7.92 -0.72
C TYR A 101 22.29 -7.72 -1.80
N ILE A 102 22.67 -7.21 -2.98
CA ILE A 102 21.76 -7.06 -4.12
C ILE A 102 21.21 -8.41 -4.55
N ASN A 103 22.05 -9.43 -4.70
CA ASN A 103 21.59 -10.78 -5.05
C ASN A 103 20.68 -11.36 -3.97
N TRP A 104 20.99 -11.11 -2.68
CA TRP A 104 20.12 -11.54 -1.60
C TRP A 104 18.75 -10.87 -1.67
N ILE A 105 18.67 -9.55 -1.85
CA ILE A 105 17.39 -8.85 -1.89
C ILE A 105 16.59 -9.20 -3.15
N SER A 106 17.24 -9.38 -4.30
CA SER A 106 16.57 -9.80 -5.55
C SER A 106 15.98 -11.21 -5.45
N ASN A 107 16.60 -12.13 -4.71
CA ASN A 107 16.08 -13.48 -4.49
C ASN A 107 14.97 -13.55 -3.43
N HIS A 108 14.78 -12.49 -2.63
CA HIS A 108 13.77 -12.42 -1.56
C HIS A 108 12.75 -11.30 -1.80
N ALA A 109 12.83 -10.60 -2.93
CA ALA A 109 11.78 -9.71 -3.38
C ALA A 109 10.58 -10.58 -3.76
N ALA A 110 9.44 -10.30 -3.14
CA ALA A 110 8.18 -11.00 -3.34
C ALA A 110 7.65 -10.81 -4.77
#